data_AF-Q4DBK9-F1
#
_entry.id   AF-Q4DBK9-F1
#
_cell.length_a   1.000
_cell.length_b   1.000
_cell.length_c   1.000
_cell.angle_alpha   90.00
_cell.angle_beta   90.00
_cell.angle_gamma   90.00
#
_symmetry.space_group_name_H-M   'P 1'
#
loop_
_entity.id
_entity.type
_entity.pdbx_description
1 polymer ?
#
loop_
_entity_poly.entity_id
_entity_poly.type
_entity_poly.pdbx_seq_one_letter_code
_entity_poly.pdbx_strand_id
1 'polypeptide(L)'
;MQGNIFARLFERVASVPHRNITFVPYGEWFGLYVQALKGAQKIAVTSGDKEELRLARRALDVALLSSVFSQKWTDVMLPNGSSSTTTTAWCQESTEAGWLLPSSTIHRRELLMTSFLVEPLLAGRAIASWTAAVRKGDAFLATAGEAPAPTGMIVIPFTALFQLRWEAYLCHPTFSAGGEGKKIPQNSFSLQERSARLTALQSLHHLMELQSDSKRKSRVQFVVWSPVNEFDAVMRVSQVRAGLPEALRSLFSLTHVCEQELVRVAYLAHYLNFATKRTPVTVLTPQMQTAKLHLLGLKNCCAKSQLRFGEEGEQHRSCGDPNGVSLHQQAVSRCGRLARRMSTREENLRNILIP
;
A
#
# COMPACT_ATOMS: atom_id res chain seq x y z
N MET A 1 -16.37 -5.64 24.28
CA MET A 1 -15.92 -4.43 23.57
C MET A 1 -16.42 -3.11 24.18
N GLN A 2 -17.47 -3.10 25.02
CA GLN A 2 -18.20 -1.89 25.46
C GLN A 2 -17.44 -0.84 26.30
N GLY A 3 -16.13 -0.97 26.53
CA GLY A 3 -15.31 0.06 27.19
C GLY A 3 -14.28 0.74 26.27
N ASN A 4 -14.09 0.25 25.04
CA ASN A 4 -13.05 0.79 24.16
C ASN A 4 -13.55 2.05 23.42
N ILE A 5 -12.71 3.08 23.35
CA ILE A 5 -12.96 4.32 22.59
C ILE A 5 -13.48 4.06 21.17
N PHE A 6 -12.96 3.04 20.49
CA PHE A 6 -13.32 2.66 19.13
C PHE A 6 -14.29 1.46 19.05
N ALA A 7 -15.02 1.15 20.13
CA ALA A 7 -15.96 0.01 20.18
C ALA A 7 -16.89 -0.07 18.97
N ARG A 8 -17.50 1.06 18.58
CA ARG A 8 -18.38 1.14 17.40
C ARG A 8 -17.67 0.80 16.08
N LEU A 9 -16.39 1.15 15.96
CA LEU A 9 -15.61 0.78 14.77
C LEU A 9 -15.34 -0.72 14.77
N PHE A 10 -14.99 -1.31 15.91
CA PHE A 10 -14.79 -2.76 15.99
C PHE A 10 -16.07 -3.55 15.74
N GLU A 11 -17.21 -3.09 16.25
CA GLU A 11 -18.53 -3.64 15.94
C GLU A 11 -18.82 -3.55 14.44
N ARG A 12 -18.48 -2.41 13.81
CA ARG A 12 -18.62 -2.24 12.37
C ARG A 12 -17.74 -3.24 11.60
N VAL A 13 -16.45 -3.38 11.95
CA VAL A 13 -15.53 -4.37 11.34
C VAL A 13 -16.05 -5.80 11.51
N ALA A 14 -16.62 -6.13 12.67
CA ALA A 14 -17.20 -7.44 12.91
C ALA A 14 -18.47 -7.71 12.07
N SER A 15 -19.26 -6.66 11.81
CA SER A 15 -20.55 -6.74 11.12
C SER A 15 -20.47 -6.74 9.59
N VAL A 16 -19.41 -6.21 8.98
CA VAL A 16 -19.30 -6.17 7.52
C VAL A 16 -19.13 -7.59 6.95
N PRO A 17 -19.69 -7.89 5.76
CA PRO A 17 -19.61 -9.22 5.18
C PRO A 17 -18.16 -9.73 5.07
N HIS A 18 -17.93 -10.95 5.53
CA HIS A 18 -16.61 -11.59 5.60
C HIS A 18 -15.54 -10.76 6.32
N ARG A 19 -15.94 -9.80 7.18
CA ARG A 19 -15.06 -8.84 7.85
C ARG A 19 -14.15 -8.07 6.89
N ASN A 20 -14.59 -7.87 5.65
CA ASN A 20 -13.84 -7.10 4.67
C ASN A 20 -14.21 -5.62 4.79
N ILE A 21 -13.29 -4.79 5.28
CA ILE A 21 -13.57 -3.38 5.54
C ILE A 21 -13.91 -2.57 4.28
N THR A 22 -13.61 -3.09 3.08
CA THR A 22 -13.90 -2.40 1.82
C THR A 22 -15.37 -2.45 1.41
N PHE A 23 -16.23 -3.14 2.18
CA PHE A 23 -17.69 -3.02 2.08
C PHE A 23 -18.24 -1.69 2.63
N VAL A 24 -17.39 -0.89 3.27
CA VAL A 24 -17.73 0.42 3.81
C VAL A 24 -16.78 1.43 3.15
N PRO A 25 -17.28 2.54 2.57
CA PRO A 25 -16.44 3.55 1.94
C PRO A 25 -15.38 4.12 2.90
N TYR A 26 -14.23 4.51 2.35
CA TYR A 26 -13.13 5.12 3.13
C TYR A 26 -13.61 6.32 3.95
N GLY A 27 -14.44 7.19 3.34
CA GLY A 27 -15.00 8.36 4.02
C GLY A 27 -15.88 8.03 5.22
N GLU A 28 -16.61 6.90 5.19
CA GLU A 28 -17.43 6.44 6.32
C GLU A 28 -16.54 5.94 7.47
N TRP A 29 -15.47 5.17 7.17
CA TRP A 29 -14.47 4.79 8.19
C TRP A 29 -13.81 6.00 8.85
N PHE A 30 -13.39 6.98 8.04
CA PHE A 30 -12.85 8.23 8.55
C PHE A 30 -13.87 8.98 9.42
N GLY A 31 -15.13 9.05 8.99
CA GLY A 31 -16.21 9.66 9.76
C GLY A 31 -16.42 8.99 11.12
N LEU A 32 -16.45 7.65 11.16
CA LEU A 32 -16.56 6.87 12.40
C LEU A 32 -15.36 7.14 13.32
N TYR A 33 -14.15 7.18 12.78
CA TYR A 33 -12.94 7.48 13.54
C TYR A 33 -13.00 8.87 14.19
N VAL A 34 -13.39 9.90 13.43
CA VAL A 34 -13.56 11.27 13.97
C VAL A 34 -14.66 11.33 15.02
N GLN A 35 -15.77 10.62 14.84
CA GLN A 35 -16.84 10.55 15.86
C GLN A 35 -16.36 9.90 17.15
N ALA A 36 -15.59 8.81 17.07
CA ALA A 36 -15.01 8.15 18.22
C ALA A 36 -14.04 9.07 18.98
N LEU A 37 -13.17 9.79 18.28
CA LEU A 37 -12.28 10.78 18.91
C LEU A 37 -13.04 11.92 19.59
N LYS A 38 -14.10 12.45 18.97
CA LYS A 38 -14.96 13.46 19.58
C LYS A 38 -15.66 12.94 20.84
N GLY A 39 -16.08 11.67 20.83
CA GLY A 39 -16.62 11.00 22.01
C GLY A 39 -15.58 10.86 23.13
N ALA A 40 -14.38 10.41 22.79
CA ALA A 40 -13.27 10.28 23.73
C ALA A 40 -12.85 11.62 24.33
N GLN A 41 -12.80 12.71 23.55
CA GLN A 41 -12.46 14.04 24.07
C GLN A 41 -13.44 14.50 25.16
N LYS A 42 -14.74 14.19 25.02
CA LYS A 42 -15.74 14.51 26.05
C LYS A 42 -15.51 13.73 27.36
N ILE A 43 -14.89 12.56 27.29
CA ILE A 43 -14.59 11.68 28.44
C ILE A 43 -13.17 11.94 28.98
N ALA A 44 -12.22 12.32 28.12
CA ALA A 44 -10.80 12.48 28.46
C ALA A 44 -10.50 13.77 29.23
N VAL A 45 -11.37 14.78 29.15
CA VAL A 45 -11.33 15.96 30.05
C VAL A 45 -11.33 15.52 31.53
N THR A 46 -11.81 14.30 31.83
CA THR A 46 -11.88 13.76 33.18
C THR A 46 -10.81 12.72 33.57
N SER A 47 -10.03 12.13 32.66
CA SER A 47 -9.21 10.94 33.00
C SER A 47 -7.73 10.92 32.59
N GLY A 48 -7.20 11.92 31.86
CA GLY A 48 -5.74 11.99 31.59
C GLY A 48 -5.15 10.80 30.79
N ASP A 49 -6.00 9.98 30.17
CA ASP A 49 -5.63 8.64 29.70
C ASP A 49 -5.02 8.63 28.28
N LYS A 50 -3.78 9.14 28.15
CA LYS A 50 -3.04 9.13 26.88
C LYS A 50 -2.64 7.72 26.45
N GLU A 51 -2.37 6.83 27.39
CA GLU A 51 -1.94 5.45 27.11
C GLU A 51 -3.09 4.58 26.63
N GLU A 52 -4.28 4.67 27.22
CA GLU A 52 -5.47 3.97 26.72
C GLU A 52 -5.80 4.38 25.28
N LEU A 53 -5.77 5.68 24.98
CA LEU A 53 -5.98 6.15 23.61
C LEU A 53 -4.91 5.59 22.65
N ARG A 54 -3.64 5.52 23.06
CA ARG A 54 -2.56 4.95 22.25
C ARG A 54 -2.79 3.46 21.99
N LEU A 55 -3.17 2.69 23.00
CA LEU A 55 -3.48 1.26 22.86
C LEU A 55 -4.73 1.03 22.00
N ALA A 56 -5.78 1.84 22.18
CA ALA A 56 -7.00 1.76 21.40
C ALA A 56 -6.75 2.07 19.90
N ARG A 57 -5.89 3.05 19.61
CA ARG A 57 -5.47 3.39 18.24
C ARG A 57 -4.68 2.24 17.59
N ARG A 58 -3.75 1.62 18.32
CA ARG A 58 -3.01 0.43 17.84
C ARG A 58 -3.94 -0.74 17.53
N ALA A 59 -4.92 -1.00 18.41
CA ALA A 59 -5.91 -2.06 18.18
C ALA A 59 -6.75 -1.78 16.92
N LEU A 60 -7.11 -0.52 16.67
CA LEU A 60 -7.84 -0.12 15.46
C LEU A 60 -6.99 -0.31 14.19
N ASP A 61 -5.73 0.10 14.22
CA ASP A 61 -4.80 -0.11 13.12
C ASP A 61 -4.66 -1.61 12.78
N VAL A 62 -4.46 -2.46 13.79
CA VAL A 62 -4.34 -3.91 13.60
C VAL A 62 -5.64 -4.51 13.04
N ALA A 63 -6.81 -4.08 13.52
CA ALA A 63 -8.09 -4.59 13.02
C ALA A 63 -8.32 -4.24 11.54
N LEU A 64 -8.05 -2.98 11.15
CA LEU A 64 -8.22 -2.55 9.77
C LEU A 64 -7.17 -3.16 8.84
N LEU A 65 -5.89 -3.21 9.25
CA LEU A 65 -4.83 -3.81 8.45
C LEU A 65 -5.01 -5.32 8.28
N SER A 66 -5.31 -6.04 9.37
CA SER A 66 -5.58 -7.48 9.28
C SER A 66 -6.77 -7.78 8.36
N SER A 67 -7.82 -6.95 8.38
CA SER A 67 -8.93 -7.07 7.41
C SER A 67 -8.47 -6.95 5.95
N VAL A 68 -7.61 -6.00 5.63
CA VAL A 68 -7.11 -5.78 4.27
C VAL A 68 -6.27 -6.95 3.76
N PHE A 69 -5.38 -7.49 4.61
CA PHE A 69 -4.50 -8.59 4.22
C PHE A 69 -5.12 -9.98 4.37
N SER A 70 -6.21 -10.11 5.14
CA SER A 70 -6.85 -11.40 5.40
C SER A 70 -7.29 -12.12 4.13
N GLN A 71 -7.06 -13.44 4.12
CA GLN A 71 -7.64 -14.32 3.10
C GLN A 71 -8.97 -14.90 3.58
N LYS A 72 -9.13 -15.06 4.90
CA LYS A 72 -10.34 -15.54 5.55
C LYS A 72 -10.81 -14.53 6.59
N TRP A 73 -12.12 -14.45 6.77
CA TRP A 73 -12.73 -13.58 7.79
C TRP A 73 -12.24 -13.92 9.22
N THR A 74 -11.84 -15.17 9.46
CA THR A 74 -11.27 -15.63 10.74
C THR A 74 -9.91 -15.03 11.05
N ASP A 75 -9.19 -14.55 10.04
CA ASP A 75 -7.84 -13.99 10.20
C ASP A 75 -7.88 -12.53 10.69
N VAL A 76 -9.06 -11.90 10.66
CA VAL A 76 -9.26 -10.50 11.10
C VAL A 76 -9.21 -10.42 12.61
N MET A 77 -8.23 -9.66 13.12
CA MET A 77 -7.97 -9.50 14.54
C MET A 77 -8.84 -8.42 15.15
N LEU A 78 -9.59 -8.75 16.19
CA LEU A 78 -10.41 -7.83 16.96
C LEU A 78 -10.00 -7.90 18.44
N PRO A 79 -10.05 -6.78 19.20
CA PRO A 79 -9.49 -6.69 20.56
C PRO A 79 -10.15 -7.55 21.65
N ASN A 80 -11.04 -8.50 21.31
CA ASN A 80 -11.83 -9.29 22.27
C ASN A 80 -11.88 -10.80 21.97
N GLY A 81 -10.95 -11.34 21.17
CA GLY A 81 -10.87 -12.79 20.88
C GLY A 81 -9.53 -13.37 21.31
N SER A 82 -9.57 -14.47 22.06
CA SER A 82 -8.44 -15.36 22.33
C SER A 82 -7.89 -15.93 21.01
N SER A 83 -7.07 -15.16 20.29
CA SER A 83 -6.40 -15.59 19.07
C SER A 83 -4.92 -15.26 19.17
N SER A 84 -4.11 -16.31 19.06
CA SER A 84 -2.66 -16.34 19.15
C SER A 84 -1.97 -15.28 18.29
N THR A 85 -0.98 -14.63 18.90
CA THR A 85 -0.26 -13.41 18.54
C THR A 85 0.75 -13.51 17.39
N THR A 86 0.60 -14.43 16.42
CA THR A 86 1.73 -14.73 15.51
C THR A 86 1.67 -14.14 14.11
N THR A 87 0.52 -13.71 13.59
CA THR A 87 0.40 -13.35 12.14
C THR A 87 0.51 -11.87 11.78
N THR A 88 0.75 -10.97 12.74
CA THR A 88 0.76 -9.51 12.45
C THR A 88 1.81 -8.73 13.26
N ALA A 89 2.93 -9.35 13.63
CA ALA A 89 4.03 -8.64 14.32
C ALA A 89 4.44 -7.36 13.56
N TRP A 90 4.55 -7.46 12.23
CA TRP A 90 4.84 -6.32 11.36
C TRP A 90 3.76 -5.22 11.39
N CYS A 91 2.48 -5.58 11.58
CA CYS A 91 1.41 -4.59 11.71
C CYS A 91 1.65 -3.73 12.96
N GLN A 92 2.03 -4.37 14.08
CA GLN A 92 2.31 -3.66 15.33
C GLN A 92 3.51 -2.72 15.16
N GLU A 93 4.60 -3.20 14.56
CA GLU A 93 5.79 -2.39 14.27
C GLU A 93 5.47 -1.21 13.32
N SER A 94 4.63 -1.43 12.32
CA SER A 94 4.22 -0.39 11.36
C SER A 94 3.32 0.68 11.98
N THR A 95 2.62 0.38 13.09
CA THR A 95 1.80 1.40 13.80
C THR A 95 2.64 2.48 14.45
N GLU A 96 3.92 2.21 14.74
CA GLU A 96 4.82 3.19 15.32
C GLU A 96 5.29 4.16 14.23
N ALA A 97 4.62 5.31 14.16
CA ALA A 97 4.85 6.37 13.16
C ALA A 97 6.22 7.08 13.31
N GLY A 98 7.23 6.44 13.90
CA GLY A 98 8.56 7.00 14.12
C GLY A 98 9.21 7.48 12.82
N TRP A 99 8.82 6.89 11.68
CA TRP A 99 9.28 7.30 10.35
C TRP A 99 8.74 8.64 9.85
N LEU A 100 7.64 9.14 10.44
CA LEU A 100 7.12 10.49 10.21
C LEU A 100 7.95 11.55 10.93
N LEU A 101 8.75 11.16 11.92
CA LEU A 101 9.66 12.09 12.58
C LEU A 101 10.75 12.53 11.59
N PRO A 102 11.17 13.81 11.62
CA PRO A 102 12.32 14.28 10.85
C PRO A 102 13.63 13.68 11.40
N SER A 103 13.87 12.39 11.20
CA SER A 103 15.16 11.75 11.51
C SER A 103 16.18 12.09 10.42
N SER A 104 17.38 12.49 10.82
CA SER A 104 18.48 12.86 9.90
C SER A 104 18.95 11.74 8.98
N THR A 105 18.60 10.48 9.27
CA THR A 105 19.07 9.31 8.51
C THR A 105 18.25 9.01 7.26
N ILE A 106 16.99 9.44 7.18
CA ILE A 106 16.12 9.13 6.03
C ILE A 106 16.31 10.23 4.98
N HIS A 107 17.09 9.93 3.94
CA HIS A 107 17.38 10.90 2.87
C HIS A 107 16.26 11.01 1.83
N ARG A 108 15.41 9.99 1.72
CA ARG A 108 14.44 9.90 0.63
C ARG A 108 13.22 9.05 0.99
N ARG A 109 12.04 9.55 0.63
CA ARG A 109 10.78 8.82 0.76
C ARG A 109 10.13 8.60 -0.60
N GLU A 110 9.66 7.38 -0.83
CA GLU A 110 8.92 7.01 -2.03
C GLU A 110 7.51 6.55 -1.61
N LEU A 111 6.48 7.33 -1.97
CA LEU A 111 5.08 7.03 -1.65
C LEU A 111 4.45 6.22 -2.80
N LEU A 112 3.88 5.07 -2.47
CA LEU A 112 3.29 4.17 -3.47
C LEU A 112 1.83 4.50 -3.80
N MET A 113 1.50 4.41 -5.08
CA MET A 113 0.12 4.41 -5.57
C MET A 113 -0.41 3.01 -5.85
N THR A 114 -1.72 2.83 -5.73
CA THR A 114 -2.41 1.59 -6.12
C THR A 114 -2.10 1.24 -7.59
N SER A 115 -2.17 2.23 -8.47
CA SER A 115 -1.91 2.08 -9.90
C SER A 115 -0.49 1.56 -10.20
N PHE A 116 0.50 1.88 -9.37
CA PHE A 116 1.87 1.35 -9.50
C PHE A 116 1.92 -0.14 -9.14
N LEU A 117 1.17 -0.56 -8.12
CA LEU A 117 1.14 -1.93 -7.59
C LEU A 117 0.34 -2.91 -8.46
N VAL A 118 -0.47 -2.41 -9.39
CA VAL A 118 -1.22 -3.25 -10.35
C VAL A 118 -0.69 -3.17 -11.77
N GLU A 119 0.27 -2.27 -12.04
CA GLU A 119 0.89 -2.13 -13.36
C GLU A 119 1.74 -3.39 -13.67
N PRO A 120 1.36 -4.22 -14.66
CA PRO A 120 1.93 -5.57 -14.84
C PRO A 120 3.46 -5.60 -14.97
N LEU A 121 4.06 -4.56 -15.55
CA LEU A 121 5.51 -4.48 -15.77
C LEU A 121 6.28 -3.84 -14.60
N LEU A 122 5.62 -3.05 -13.75
CA LEU A 122 6.26 -2.31 -12.67
C LEU A 122 6.17 -3.07 -11.35
N ALA A 123 4.97 -3.48 -10.96
CA ALA A 123 4.69 -4.02 -9.63
C ALA A 123 5.54 -5.26 -9.33
N GLY A 124 5.49 -6.27 -10.21
CA GLY A 124 6.23 -7.52 -10.00
C GLY A 124 7.74 -7.31 -9.95
N ARG A 125 8.28 -6.42 -10.80
CA ARG A 125 9.72 -6.11 -10.81
C ARG A 125 10.15 -5.33 -9.56
N ALA A 126 9.34 -4.36 -9.16
CA ALA A 126 9.59 -3.56 -7.97
C ALA A 126 9.56 -4.42 -6.72
N ILE A 127 8.49 -5.19 -6.51
CA ILE A 127 8.34 -6.08 -5.35
C ILE A 127 9.45 -7.15 -5.32
N ALA A 128 9.81 -7.74 -6.46
CA ALA A 128 10.93 -8.69 -6.52
C ALA A 128 12.27 -8.03 -6.14
N SER A 129 12.54 -6.83 -6.65
CA SER A 129 13.76 -6.06 -6.32
C SER A 129 13.81 -5.70 -4.83
N TRP A 130 12.69 -5.24 -4.29
CA TRP A 130 12.51 -4.92 -2.87
C TRP A 130 12.72 -6.14 -1.97
N THR A 131 12.11 -7.26 -2.33
CA THR A 131 12.29 -8.54 -1.62
C THR A 131 13.75 -8.98 -1.64
N ALA A 132 14.43 -8.85 -2.78
CA ALA A 132 15.85 -9.15 -2.89
C ALA A 132 16.70 -8.21 -2.02
N ALA A 133 16.33 -6.93 -1.92
CA ALA A 133 17.04 -5.96 -1.08
C ALA A 133 16.93 -6.27 0.42
N VAL A 134 15.73 -6.66 0.89
CA VAL A 134 15.53 -7.11 2.27
C VAL A 134 16.39 -8.34 2.55
N ARG A 135 16.32 -9.36 1.70
CA ARG A 135 17.12 -10.59 1.82
C ARG A 135 18.64 -10.34 1.73
N LYS A 136 19.09 -9.39 0.92
CA LYS A 136 20.51 -9.00 0.87
C LYS A 136 20.96 -8.33 2.18
N GLY A 137 20.10 -7.57 2.85
CA GLY A 137 20.36 -7.07 4.21
C GLY A 137 20.79 -8.20 5.15
N ASP A 138 20.15 -9.36 5.02
CA ASP A 138 20.47 -10.60 5.76
C ASP A 138 21.76 -11.30 5.30
N ALA A 139 22.43 -10.88 4.23
CA ALA A 139 23.70 -11.45 3.78
C ALA A 139 24.94 -10.65 4.22
N PHE A 140 24.83 -9.35 4.53
CA PHE A 140 25.98 -8.46 4.80
C PHE A 140 26.79 -8.74 6.10
N LEU A 141 26.45 -9.76 6.91
CA LEU A 141 27.20 -10.11 8.14
C LEU A 141 28.59 -10.71 7.88
N ALA A 142 29.00 -10.95 6.63
CA ALA A 142 30.32 -11.51 6.34
C ALA A 142 31.47 -10.48 6.38
N THR A 143 31.16 -9.17 6.45
CA THR A 143 32.18 -8.11 6.47
C THR A 143 31.93 -7.16 7.64
N ALA A 144 32.87 -7.15 8.59
CA ALA A 144 32.83 -6.46 9.88
C ALA A 144 32.77 -4.92 9.78
N GLY A 145 31.65 -4.37 9.31
CA GLY A 145 31.36 -2.94 9.28
C GLY A 145 29.96 -2.65 9.77
N GLU A 146 29.82 -1.56 10.52
CA GLU A 146 28.58 -1.02 11.07
C GLU A 146 27.44 -1.03 10.03
N ALA A 147 26.25 -1.50 10.40
CA ALA A 147 25.14 -1.63 9.47
C ALA A 147 24.81 -0.26 8.84
N PRO A 148 24.75 -0.13 7.50
CA PRO A 148 24.50 1.17 6.87
C PRO A 148 23.11 1.68 7.26
N ALA A 149 23.04 2.94 7.71
CA ALA A 149 21.77 3.58 8.02
C ALA A 149 20.82 3.53 6.80
N PRO A 150 19.50 3.33 7.01
CA PRO A 150 18.54 3.22 5.93
C PRO A 150 18.56 4.52 5.10
N THR A 151 19.04 4.43 3.88
CA THR A 151 19.22 5.57 2.97
C THR A 151 17.89 6.02 2.37
N GLY A 152 16.88 5.15 2.34
CA GLY A 152 15.55 5.50 1.86
C GLY A 152 14.43 4.66 2.42
N MET A 153 13.22 5.12 2.15
CA MET A 153 12.00 4.53 2.67
C MET A 153 10.93 4.43 1.59
N ILE A 154 10.27 3.28 1.53
CA ILE A 154 9.10 3.05 0.68
C ILE A 154 7.88 3.01 1.57
N VAL A 155 6.98 3.97 1.36
CA VAL A 155 5.75 4.15 2.14
C VAL A 155 4.59 3.59 1.35
N ILE A 156 3.95 2.56 1.88
CA ILE A 156 2.72 1.97 1.35
C ILE A 156 1.55 2.58 2.14
N PRO A 157 0.79 3.53 1.57
CA PRO A 157 -0.31 4.12 2.32
C PRO A 157 -1.45 3.12 2.52
N PHE A 158 -2.16 3.21 3.65
CA PHE A 158 -3.33 2.37 3.90
C PHE A 158 -4.37 2.51 2.79
N THR A 159 -4.56 3.72 2.23
CA THR A 159 -5.43 3.90 1.06
C THR A 159 -5.08 3.00 -0.13
N ALA A 160 -3.80 2.74 -0.40
CA ALA A 160 -3.43 1.91 -1.54
C ALA A 160 -3.79 0.44 -1.28
N LEU A 161 -3.58 -0.03 -0.05
CA LEU A 161 -3.94 -1.38 0.38
C LEU A 161 -5.47 -1.55 0.40
N PHE A 162 -6.20 -0.57 0.93
CA PHE A 162 -7.65 -0.52 0.93
C PHE A 162 -8.21 -0.56 -0.49
N GLN A 163 -7.64 0.22 -1.41
CA GLN A 163 -8.06 0.26 -2.80
C GLN A 163 -7.77 -1.08 -3.51
N LEU A 164 -6.58 -1.66 -3.35
CA LEU A 164 -6.27 -2.99 -3.90
C LEU A 164 -7.29 -4.04 -3.46
N ARG A 165 -7.65 -4.04 -2.18
CA ARG A 165 -8.63 -4.95 -1.60
C ARG A 165 -10.03 -4.69 -2.16
N TRP A 166 -10.43 -3.43 -2.27
CA TRP A 166 -11.72 -3.05 -2.81
C TRP A 166 -11.86 -3.49 -4.27
N GLU A 167 -10.83 -3.25 -5.10
CA GLU A 167 -10.82 -3.64 -6.50
C GLU A 167 -10.78 -5.16 -6.70
N ALA A 168 -10.19 -5.90 -5.76
CA ALA A 168 -10.14 -7.36 -5.82
C ALA A 168 -11.51 -8.03 -5.62
N TYR A 169 -12.37 -7.47 -4.76
CA TYR A 169 -13.69 -8.05 -4.45
C TYR A 169 -14.87 -7.30 -5.08
N LEU A 170 -14.65 -6.08 -5.60
CA LEU A 170 -15.68 -5.19 -6.16
C LEU A 170 -16.91 -5.07 -5.23
N CYS A 171 -16.67 -4.70 -3.98
CA CYS A 171 -17.67 -4.75 -2.91
C CYS A 171 -18.86 -3.76 -3.04
N HIS A 172 -18.99 -3.01 -4.13
CA HIS A 172 -20.15 -2.13 -4.35
C HIS A 172 -20.63 -2.14 -5.81
N PRO A 173 -21.84 -2.64 -6.09
CA PRO A 173 -22.67 -2.01 -7.10
C PRO A 173 -23.14 -0.66 -6.52
N THR A 174 -23.06 0.41 -7.32
CA THR A 174 -23.84 1.65 -7.13
C THR A 174 -23.59 2.53 -5.89
N PHE A 175 -22.75 3.56 -6.06
CA PHE A 175 -23.07 4.92 -5.59
C PHE A 175 -23.11 5.83 -6.82
N SER A 176 -24.21 5.76 -7.57
CA SER A 176 -24.58 6.82 -8.52
C SER A 176 -25.68 7.62 -7.85
N ALA A 177 -25.29 8.59 -7.02
CA ALA A 177 -26.24 9.57 -6.54
C ALA A 177 -26.67 10.45 -7.73
N GLY A 178 -27.98 10.46 -7.98
CA GLY A 178 -28.76 11.40 -8.80
C GLY A 178 -28.02 12.34 -9.75
N GLY A 179 -28.20 12.11 -11.03
CA GLY A 179 -27.89 13.06 -12.10
C GLY A 179 -28.05 12.39 -13.46
N GLU A 180 -29.12 12.72 -14.18
CA GLU A 180 -29.34 12.30 -15.55
C GLU A 180 -28.11 12.63 -16.41
N GLY A 181 -27.37 11.62 -16.87
CA GLY A 181 -26.23 11.87 -17.76
C GLY A 181 -25.24 10.72 -17.82
N LYS A 182 -25.36 9.89 -18.87
CA LYS A 182 -24.42 8.86 -19.31
C LYS A 182 -24.04 7.83 -18.24
N LYS A 183 -24.68 6.65 -18.33
CA LYS A 183 -24.21 5.39 -17.75
C LYS A 183 -22.74 5.15 -18.16
N ILE A 184 -21.79 5.58 -17.34
CA ILE A 184 -20.40 5.16 -17.46
C ILE A 184 -20.41 3.68 -17.05
N PRO A 185 -20.02 2.74 -17.91
CA PRO A 185 -19.98 1.34 -17.54
C PRO A 185 -19.03 1.21 -16.35
N GLN A 186 -19.50 0.61 -15.25
CA GLN A 186 -18.64 0.17 -14.18
C GLN A 186 -17.51 -0.64 -14.81
N ASN A 187 -16.26 -0.19 -14.66
CA ASN A 187 -15.09 -0.96 -15.06
C ASN A 187 -15.06 -2.26 -14.24
N SER A 188 -15.69 -3.31 -14.77
CA SER A 188 -15.65 -4.63 -14.18
C SER A 188 -14.24 -5.18 -14.42
N PHE A 189 -13.39 -5.16 -13.38
CA PHE A 189 -12.12 -5.85 -13.44
C PHE A 189 -12.37 -7.33 -13.74
N SER A 190 -11.66 -7.85 -14.72
CA SER A 190 -11.60 -9.27 -15.06
C SER A 190 -11.14 -10.09 -13.84
N LEU A 191 -11.43 -11.39 -13.85
CA LEU A 191 -10.94 -12.29 -12.80
C LEU A 191 -9.41 -12.27 -12.68
N GLN A 192 -8.72 -12.14 -13.82
CA GLN A 192 -7.26 -12.02 -13.87
C GLN A 192 -6.78 -10.74 -13.18
N GLU A 193 -7.42 -9.60 -13.45
CA GLU A 193 -7.12 -8.33 -12.80
C GLU A 193 -7.37 -8.37 -11.29
N ARG A 194 -8.47 -8.99 -10.85
CA ARG A 194 -8.76 -9.17 -9.41
C ARG A 194 -7.72 -10.07 -8.73
N SER A 195 -7.35 -11.17 -9.38
CA SER A 195 -6.30 -12.07 -8.90
C SER A 195 -4.95 -11.37 -8.79
N ALA A 196 -4.61 -10.51 -9.75
CA ALA A 196 -3.38 -9.71 -9.70
C ALA A 196 -3.32 -8.77 -8.48
N ARG A 197 -4.46 -8.18 -8.08
CA ARG A 197 -4.55 -7.33 -6.86
C ARG A 197 -4.36 -8.13 -5.58
N LEU A 198 -4.98 -9.31 -5.50
CA LEU A 198 -4.77 -10.22 -4.38
C LEU A 198 -3.30 -10.68 -4.29
N THR A 199 -2.70 -10.97 -5.44
CA THR A 199 -1.28 -11.37 -5.52
C THR A 199 -0.37 -10.21 -5.08
N ALA A 200 -0.68 -8.98 -5.46
CA ALA A 200 0.05 -7.79 -5.02
C ALA A 200 -0.05 -7.62 -3.49
N LEU A 201 -1.26 -7.74 -2.91
CA LEU A 201 -1.45 -7.69 -1.46
C LEU A 201 -0.67 -8.80 -0.74
N GLN A 202 -0.73 -10.04 -1.23
CA GLN A 202 0.02 -11.17 -0.66
C GLN A 202 1.54 -10.96 -0.74
N SER A 203 2.03 -10.41 -1.86
CA SER A 203 3.45 -10.17 -2.04
C SER A 203 3.97 -9.03 -1.14
N LEU A 204 3.15 -8.00 -0.92
CA LEU A 204 3.44 -6.95 0.05
C LEU A 204 3.41 -7.47 1.49
N HIS A 205 2.44 -8.32 1.83
CA HIS A 205 2.37 -8.98 3.14
C HIS A 205 3.65 -9.76 3.42
N HIS A 206 4.05 -10.62 2.46
CA HIS A 206 5.28 -11.40 2.57
C HIS A 206 6.53 -10.52 2.70
N LEU A 207 6.60 -9.41 1.96
CA LEU A 207 7.70 -8.45 2.08
C LEU A 207 7.78 -7.82 3.48
N MET A 208 6.62 -7.52 4.10
CA MET A 208 6.59 -6.93 5.44
C MET A 208 6.98 -7.97 6.49
N GLU A 209 6.49 -9.21 6.38
CA GLU A 209 6.90 -10.31 7.25
C GLU A 209 8.41 -10.55 7.19
N LEU A 210 8.99 -10.63 5.99
CA LEU A 210 10.43 -10.77 5.80
C LEU A 210 11.24 -9.64 6.45
N GLN A 211 10.74 -8.40 6.40
CA GLN A 211 11.43 -7.27 7.01
C GLN A 211 11.36 -7.30 8.54
N SER A 212 10.20 -7.64 9.12
CA SER A 212 10.04 -7.71 10.57
C SER A 212 10.80 -8.87 11.20
N ASP A 213 10.91 -10.00 10.50
CA ASP A 213 11.73 -11.12 10.94
C ASP A 213 13.24 -10.84 10.78
N SER A 214 13.62 -9.86 9.95
CA SER A 214 15.00 -9.48 9.78
C SER A 214 15.50 -8.71 11.00
N LYS A 215 16.51 -9.29 11.68
CA LYS A 215 17.27 -8.59 12.72
C LYS A 215 18.10 -7.42 12.18
N ARG A 216 18.15 -7.22 10.85
CA ARG A 216 19.09 -6.31 10.20
C ARG A 216 18.39 -5.17 9.51
N LYS A 217 18.94 -3.98 9.69
CA LYS A 217 18.49 -2.79 8.96
C LYS A 217 19.00 -2.87 7.53
N SER A 218 18.10 -3.02 6.57
CA SER A 218 18.39 -2.85 5.14
C SER A 218 18.64 -1.37 4.82
N ARG A 219 19.40 -1.09 3.75
CA ARG A 219 19.56 0.28 3.21
C ARG A 219 18.22 0.92 2.78
N VAL A 220 17.16 0.14 2.68
CA VAL A 220 15.81 0.62 2.39
C VAL A 220 14.80 -0.02 3.33
N GLN A 221 13.97 0.79 3.96
CA GLN A 221 12.90 0.34 4.83
C GLN A 221 11.55 0.45 4.13
N PHE A 222 10.73 -0.58 4.26
CA PHE A 222 9.34 -0.61 3.84
C PHE A 222 8.45 -0.33 5.05
N VAL A 223 7.50 0.59 4.90
CA VAL A 223 6.57 0.91 5.97
C VAL A 223 5.16 0.99 5.43
N VAL A 224 4.20 0.48 6.19
CA VAL A 224 2.78 0.73 5.93
C VAL A 224 2.38 1.98 6.71
N TRP A 225 1.81 2.97 6.01
CA TRP A 225 1.18 4.10 6.69
C TRP A 225 -0.10 3.60 7.34
N SER A 226 -0.12 3.53 8.66
CA SER A 226 -1.24 2.94 9.37
C SER A 226 -2.55 3.73 9.15
N PRO A 227 -3.72 3.05 9.16
CA PRO A 227 -5.02 3.69 8.98
C PRO A 227 -5.23 4.91 9.88
N VAL A 228 -4.92 4.80 11.17
CA VAL A 228 -5.07 5.89 12.16
C VAL A 228 -4.17 7.07 11.82
N ASN A 229 -2.91 6.83 11.45
CA ASN A 229 -2.00 7.90 11.05
C ASN A 229 -2.44 8.56 9.74
N GLU A 230 -3.03 7.81 8.82
CA GLU A 230 -3.60 8.34 7.59
C GLU A 230 -4.85 9.19 7.90
N PHE A 231 -5.73 8.73 8.78
CA PHE A 231 -6.89 9.50 9.24
C PHE A 231 -6.49 10.78 9.98
N ASP A 232 -5.49 10.72 10.87
CA ASP A 232 -4.93 11.89 11.54
C ASP A 232 -4.33 12.88 10.54
N ALA A 233 -3.71 12.39 9.46
CA ALA A 233 -3.27 13.23 8.35
C ALA A 233 -4.47 13.91 7.68
N VAL A 234 -5.50 13.16 7.28
CA VAL A 234 -6.72 13.70 6.65
C VAL A 234 -7.43 14.73 7.56
N MET A 235 -7.43 14.55 8.88
CA MET A 235 -7.97 15.57 9.81
C MET A 235 -7.27 16.92 9.69
N ARG A 236 -6.03 16.97 9.20
CA ARG A 236 -5.25 18.20 8.98
C ARG A 236 -5.44 18.78 7.57
N VAL A 237 -6.49 18.40 6.84
CA VAL A 237 -6.73 18.87 5.46
C VAL A 237 -6.75 20.39 5.37
N SER A 238 -7.38 21.08 6.32
CA SER A 238 -7.46 22.55 6.34
C SER A 238 -6.08 23.20 6.48
N GLN A 239 -5.21 22.65 7.35
CA GLN A 239 -3.86 23.16 7.59
C GLN A 239 -2.96 22.98 6.36
N VAL A 240 -2.98 21.78 5.76
CA VAL A 240 -2.20 21.50 4.54
C VAL A 240 -2.69 22.37 3.38
N ARG A 241 -4.01 22.51 3.20
CA ARG A 241 -4.60 23.37 2.16
C ARG A 241 -4.14 24.82 2.30
N ALA A 242 -4.06 25.35 3.52
CA ALA A 242 -3.61 26.72 3.74
C ALA A 242 -2.18 26.96 3.21
N GLY A 243 -1.31 25.95 3.32
CA GLY A 243 0.06 25.97 2.81
C GLY A 243 0.21 25.75 1.29
N LEU A 244 -0.86 25.35 0.59
CA LEU A 244 -0.83 25.10 -0.86
C LEU A 244 -1.17 26.37 -1.67
N PRO A 245 -0.66 26.48 -2.91
CA PRO A 245 -1.08 27.49 -3.88
C PRO A 245 -2.59 27.52 -4.05
N GLU A 246 -3.14 28.72 -4.26
CA GLU A 246 -4.60 28.94 -4.36
C GLU A 246 -5.29 28.02 -5.37
N ALA A 247 -4.68 27.84 -6.54
CA ALA A 247 -5.16 26.95 -7.60
C ALA A 247 -5.36 25.48 -7.16
N LEU A 248 -4.65 25.02 -6.12
CA LEU A 248 -4.75 23.65 -5.62
C LEU A 248 -5.72 23.53 -4.43
N ARG A 249 -6.04 24.63 -3.74
CA ARG A 249 -6.83 24.59 -2.50
C ARG A 249 -8.23 24.03 -2.70
N SER A 250 -8.86 24.30 -3.84
CA SER A 250 -10.19 23.81 -4.19
C SER A 250 -10.21 22.30 -4.51
N LEU A 251 -9.09 21.76 -5.00
CA LEU A 251 -8.96 20.36 -5.38
C LEU A 251 -8.96 19.43 -4.15
N PHE A 252 -8.36 19.87 -3.04
CA PHE A 252 -8.25 19.09 -1.81
C PHE A 252 -9.40 19.37 -0.82
N SER A 253 -10.65 19.18 -1.24
CA SER A 253 -11.77 19.19 -0.28
C SER A 253 -11.77 17.90 0.56
N LEU A 254 -12.36 17.93 1.76
CA LEU A 254 -12.47 16.73 2.59
C LEU A 254 -13.19 15.61 1.84
N THR A 255 -14.26 15.92 1.11
CA THR A 255 -14.99 14.96 0.28
C THR A 255 -14.09 14.35 -0.80
N HIS A 256 -13.33 15.15 -1.54
CA HIS A 256 -12.44 14.61 -2.57
C HIS A 256 -11.31 13.75 -1.98
N VAL A 257 -10.73 14.18 -0.86
CA VAL A 257 -9.70 13.39 -0.14
C VAL A 257 -10.29 12.08 0.41
N CYS A 258 -11.54 12.07 0.87
CA CYS A 258 -12.19 10.88 1.38
C CYS A 258 -12.70 9.92 0.30
N GLU A 259 -13.05 10.39 -0.90
CA GLU A 259 -13.71 9.56 -1.92
C GLU A 259 -12.85 9.25 -3.15
N GLN A 260 -11.79 10.03 -3.42
CA GLN A 260 -10.96 9.84 -4.62
C GLN A 260 -9.53 9.45 -4.24
N GLU A 261 -9.13 8.21 -4.56
CA GLU A 261 -7.78 7.67 -4.25
C GLU A 261 -6.66 8.57 -4.79
N LEU A 262 -6.75 9.01 -6.05
CA LEU A 262 -5.74 9.88 -6.66
C LEU A 262 -5.55 11.19 -5.88
N VAL A 263 -6.66 11.83 -5.50
CA VAL A 263 -6.64 13.08 -4.71
C VAL A 263 -6.11 12.80 -3.31
N ARG A 264 -6.51 11.68 -2.69
CA ARG A 264 -6.04 11.25 -1.37
C ARG A 264 -4.54 11.02 -1.35
N VAL A 265 -3.97 10.27 -2.30
CA VAL A 265 -2.52 10.05 -2.38
C VAL A 265 -1.79 11.37 -2.61
N ALA A 266 -2.31 12.23 -3.50
CA ALA A 266 -1.69 13.54 -3.74
C ALA A 266 -1.69 14.40 -2.48
N TYR A 267 -2.80 14.38 -1.73
CA TYR A 267 -2.92 15.04 -0.44
C TYR A 267 -1.89 14.49 0.57
N LEU A 268 -1.76 13.18 0.69
CA LEU A 268 -0.82 12.53 1.60
C LEU A 268 0.64 12.85 1.24
N ALA A 269 0.97 12.95 -0.04
CA ALA A 269 2.30 13.38 -0.49
C ALA A 269 2.60 14.83 -0.06
N HIS A 270 1.64 15.75 -0.22
CA HIS A 270 1.77 17.13 0.28
C HIS A 270 1.90 17.15 1.81
N TYR A 271 1.06 16.39 2.51
CA TYR A 271 1.13 16.24 3.96
C TYR A 271 2.53 15.81 4.42
N LEU A 272 3.11 14.78 3.79
CA LEU A 272 4.47 14.32 4.10
C LEU A 272 5.50 15.43 3.86
N ASN A 273 5.44 16.13 2.73
CA ASN A 273 6.35 17.23 2.43
C ASN A 273 6.32 18.33 3.53
N PHE A 274 5.13 18.64 4.05
CA PHE A 274 4.96 19.59 5.16
C PHE A 274 5.45 19.02 6.49
N ALA A 275 5.06 17.79 6.83
CA ALA A 275 5.36 17.16 8.12
C ALA A 275 6.86 16.88 8.30
N THR A 276 7.55 16.50 7.23
CA THR A 276 8.95 16.03 7.30
C THR A 276 9.97 17.07 6.87
N LYS A 277 9.66 18.37 7.04
CA LYS A 277 10.58 19.49 6.76
C LYS A 277 11.27 19.39 5.39
N ARG A 278 10.53 19.04 4.34
CA ARG A 278 11.01 18.96 2.94
C ARG A 278 12.02 17.83 2.63
N THR A 279 12.12 16.76 3.43
CA THR A 279 12.73 15.53 2.90
C THR A 279 12.06 15.17 1.57
N PRO A 280 12.79 14.93 0.48
CA PRO A 280 12.18 14.68 -0.82
C PRO A 280 11.23 13.48 -0.79
N VAL A 281 9.96 13.75 -1.12
CA VAL A 281 8.95 12.72 -1.39
C VAL A 281 8.81 12.56 -2.89
N THR A 282 9.01 11.34 -3.38
CA THR A 282 8.71 10.95 -4.76
C THR A 282 7.47 10.05 -4.76
N VAL A 283 6.52 10.31 -5.65
CA VAL A 283 5.36 9.43 -5.81
C VAL A 283 5.66 8.38 -6.88
N LEU A 284 5.60 7.11 -6.49
CA LEU A 284 5.74 5.98 -7.39
C LEU A 284 4.42 5.71 -8.07
N THR A 285 4.40 5.95 -9.38
CA THR A 285 3.18 5.95 -10.19
C THR A 285 3.48 5.52 -11.63
N PRO A 286 2.56 4.84 -12.33
CA PRO A 286 2.68 4.63 -13.76
C PRO A 286 2.71 5.97 -14.50
N GLN A 287 3.40 6.00 -15.66
CA GLN A 287 3.55 7.20 -16.48
C GLN A 287 2.20 7.82 -16.88
N MET A 288 1.17 6.99 -17.06
CA MET A 288 -0.18 7.43 -17.46
C MET A 288 -0.89 8.29 -16.40
N GLN A 289 -0.47 8.24 -15.13
CA GLN A 289 -1.08 9.04 -14.05
C GLN A 289 -0.27 10.30 -13.74
N THR A 290 0.96 10.42 -14.24
CA THR A 290 1.86 11.55 -13.97
C THR A 290 1.22 12.90 -14.31
N ALA A 291 0.56 13.01 -15.47
CA ALA A 291 -0.12 14.25 -15.86
C ALA A 291 -1.22 14.66 -14.87
N LYS A 292 -1.98 13.70 -14.34
CA LYS A 292 -3.04 13.99 -13.35
C LYS A 292 -2.46 14.40 -12.00
N LEU A 293 -1.37 13.78 -11.57
CA LEU A 293 -0.65 14.17 -10.35
C LEU A 293 -0.02 15.56 -10.47
N HIS A 294 0.46 15.94 -11.66
CA HIS A 294 0.97 17.28 -11.93
C HIS A 294 -0.12 18.34 -11.76
N LEU A 295 -1.36 18.07 -12.20
CA LEU A 295 -2.51 18.94 -11.96
C LEU A 295 -2.84 19.09 -10.46
N LEU A 296 -2.49 18.09 -9.66
CA LEU A 296 -2.61 18.11 -8.20
C LEU A 296 -1.37 18.69 -7.50
N GLY A 297 -0.44 19.29 -8.26
CA GLY A 297 0.74 19.98 -7.74
C GLY A 297 1.94 19.09 -7.40
N LEU A 298 1.93 17.81 -7.78
CA LEU A 298 3.04 16.90 -7.54
C LEU A 298 3.96 16.82 -8.75
N LYS A 299 5.14 17.42 -8.66
CA LYS A 299 6.15 17.40 -9.75
C LYS A 299 7.11 16.19 -9.66
N ASN A 300 7.31 15.65 -8.47
CA ASN A 300 8.25 14.55 -8.22
C ASN A 300 7.57 13.19 -8.36
N CYS A 301 7.24 12.81 -9.59
CA CYS A 301 6.62 11.52 -9.90
C CYS A 301 7.59 10.61 -10.64
N CYS A 302 7.58 9.30 -10.35
CA CYS A 302 8.45 8.35 -11.03
C CYS A 302 7.77 6.99 -11.27
N ALA A 303 7.95 6.43 -12.46
CA ALA A 303 7.51 5.07 -12.78
C ALA A 303 8.51 3.99 -12.35
N LYS A 304 9.64 4.38 -11.76
CA LYS A 304 10.66 3.47 -11.22
C LYS A 304 11.04 3.95 -9.82
N SER A 305 11.39 3.00 -8.95
CA SER A 305 12.04 3.36 -7.70
C SER A 305 13.40 3.98 -8.04
N GLN A 306 13.73 5.13 -7.44
CA GLN A 306 15.05 5.72 -7.59
C GLN A 306 15.95 5.34 -6.40
N LEU A 307 15.44 4.55 -5.45
CA LEU A 307 16.26 3.87 -4.47
C LEU A 307 17.05 2.78 -5.20
N ARG A 308 18.37 2.94 -5.26
CA ARG A 308 19.28 1.93 -5.81
C ARG A 308 19.55 0.89 -4.76
N PHE A 309 19.11 -0.33 -5.00
CA PHE A 309 19.31 -1.45 -4.10
C PHE A 309 20.64 -2.15 -4.43
N GLY A 310 21.76 -1.60 -3.91
CA GLY A 310 23.03 -2.33 -3.82
C GLY A 310 23.87 -2.45 -5.11
N GLU A 311 23.97 -1.39 -5.92
CA GLU A 311 24.81 -1.37 -7.13
C GLU A 311 26.30 -1.03 -6.90
N GLU A 312 26.80 -0.99 -5.66
CA GLU A 312 28.23 -0.73 -5.38
C GLU A 312 29.13 -1.98 -5.54
N GLY A 313 28.66 -3.04 -6.20
CA GLY A 313 29.42 -4.30 -6.35
C GLY A 313 29.19 -5.12 -7.63
N GLU A 314 28.36 -4.66 -8.56
CA GLU A 314 28.28 -5.28 -9.91
C GLU A 314 28.98 -4.37 -10.93
N GLN A 315 30.29 -4.20 -10.75
CA GLN A 315 31.17 -4.01 -11.91
C GLN A 315 31.09 -5.31 -12.74
N HIS A 316 30.81 -5.18 -14.04
CA HIS A 316 30.83 -6.25 -15.05
C HIS A 316 29.70 -7.30 -15.03
N ARG A 317 28.60 -6.99 -15.74
CA ARG A 317 28.19 -7.83 -16.88
C ARG A 317 28.34 -7.04 -18.18
N SER A 318 29.59 -6.69 -18.50
CA SER A 318 30.03 -6.51 -19.88
C SER A 318 30.57 -7.86 -20.34
N CYS A 319 29.76 -8.61 -21.07
CA CYS A 319 30.11 -9.64 -22.06
C CYS A 319 28.86 -10.48 -22.34
N GLY A 320 27.88 -9.87 -23.01
CA GLY A 320 27.11 -10.64 -23.96
C GLY A 320 28.06 -10.95 -25.10
N ASP A 321 28.44 -12.22 -25.22
CA ASP A 321 29.01 -12.81 -26.42
C ASP A 321 28.39 -12.14 -27.66
N PRO A 322 29.18 -11.64 -28.65
CA PRO A 322 28.62 -11.06 -29.87
C PRO A 322 27.74 -12.04 -30.66
N ASN A 323 27.70 -13.33 -30.28
CA ASN A 323 26.76 -14.34 -30.78
C ASN A 323 25.68 -14.79 -29.76
N GLY A 324 25.57 -14.12 -28.61
CA GLY A 324 24.67 -14.46 -27.51
C GLY A 324 23.26 -13.89 -27.70
N VAL A 325 22.32 -14.75 -28.09
CA VAL A 325 20.88 -14.47 -28.16
C VAL A 325 20.40 -13.75 -26.89
N SER A 326 19.86 -12.54 -27.05
CA SER A 326 19.40 -11.71 -25.91
C SER A 326 18.43 -12.47 -25.01
N LEU A 327 18.41 -12.16 -23.69
CA LEU A 327 17.43 -12.74 -22.75
C LEU A 327 15.98 -12.59 -23.24
N HIS A 328 15.68 -11.49 -23.95
CA HIS A 328 14.40 -11.28 -24.60
C HIS A 328 14.15 -12.31 -25.70
N GLN A 329 15.12 -12.56 -26.58
CA GLN A 329 15.00 -13.54 -27.65
C GLN A 329 15.01 -14.99 -27.13
N GLN A 330 15.67 -15.27 -26.01
CA GLN A 330 15.47 -16.51 -25.25
C GLN A 330 14.04 -16.63 -24.71
N ALA A 331 13.48 -15.57 -24.12
CA ALA A 331 12.11 -15.58 -23.62
C ALA A 331 11.10 -15.76 -24.77
N VAL A 332 11.26 -15.03 -25.87
CA VAL A 332 10.42 -15.15 -27.08
C VAL A 332 10.52 -16.56 -27.67
N SER A 333 11.72 -17.14 -27.76
CA SER A 333 11.89 -18.52 -28.25
C SER A 333 11.32 -19.58 -27.30
N ARG A 334 11.34 -19.34 -25.97
CA ARG A 334 10.70 -20.21 -24.98
C ARG A 334 9.18 -20.10 -25.02
N CYS A 335 8.63 -18.90 -25.10
CA CYS A 335 7.19 -18.68 -25.27
C CYS A 335 6.70 -19.25 -26.61
N GLY A 336 7.45 -19.07 -27.70
CA GLY A 336 7.14 -19.67 -28.99
C GLY A 336 7.17 -21.20 -28.96
N ARG A 337 8.12 -21.81 -28.24
CA ARG A 337 8.13 -23.28 -28.02
C ARG A 337 6.94 -23.74 -27.19
N LEU A 338 6.56 -23.00 -26.14
CA LEU A 338 5.40 -23.32 -25.30
C LEU A 338 4.10 -23.23 -26.11
N ALA A 339 3.93 -22.18 -26.91
CA ALA A 339 2.77 -22.00 -27.78
C ALA A 339 2.66 -23.13 -28.81
N ARG A 340 3.77 -23.54 -29.44
CA ARG A 340 3.78 -24.71 -30.33
C ARG A 340 3.40 -25.99 -29.60
N ARG A 341 3.95 -26.25 -28.40
CA ARG A 341 3.59 -27.44 -27.61
C ARG A 341 2.11 -27.46 -27.23
N MET A 342 1.54 -26.30 -26.87
CA MET A 342 0.12 -26.17 -26.57
C MET A 342 -0.74 -26.44 -27.80
N SER A 343 -0.37 -25.88 -28.97
CA SER A 343 -1.06 -26.12 -30.24
C SER A 343 -0.99 -27.58 -30.68
N THR A 344 0.18 -28.24 -30.60
CA THR A 344 0.30 -29.68 -30.90
C THR A 344 -0.52 -30.52 -29.92
N ARG A 345 -0.58 -30.13 -28.64
CA ARG A 345 -1.42 -30.82 -27.66
C ARG A 345 -2.90 -30.64 -27.97
N GLU A 346 -3.34 -29.46 -28.38
CA GLU A 346 -4.72 -29.19 -28.81
C GLU A 346 -5.08 -30.01 -30.07
N GLU A 347 -4.18 -30.08 -31.05
CA GLU A 347 -4.39 -30.84 -32.28
C GLU A 347 -4.42 -32.35 -32.03
N ASN A 348 -3.53 -32.86 -31.18
CA ASN A 348 -3.58 -34.26 -30.73
C ASN A 348 -4.88 -34.57 -29.97
N LEU A 349 -5.38 -33.64 -29.15
CA LEU A 349 -6.67 -33.81 -28.48
C LEU A 349 -7.83 -33.82 -29.46
N ARG A 350 -7.81 -32.98 -30.51
CA ARG A 350 -8.82 -33.00 -31.58
C ARG A 350 -8.82 -34.33 -32.34
N ASN A 351 -7.65 -34.88 -32.67
CA ASN A 351 -7.53 -36.17 -33.36
C ASN A 351 -7.94 -37.38 -32.49
N ILE A 352 -7.94 -37.25 -31.16
CA ILE A 352 -8.42 -38.29 -30.23
C ILE A 352 -9.93 -38.17 -29.99
N LEU A 353 -10.47 -36.94 -29.97
CA LEU A 353 -11.84 -36.66 -29.55
C LEU A 353 -12.84 -36.52 -30.71
N ILE A 354 -12.36 -36.44 -31.96
CA ILE A 354 -13.20 -36.38 -33.17
C ILE A 354 -12.75 -37.53 -34.09
N PRO A 355 -13.57 -38.59 -34.24
CA PRO A 355 -13.30 -39.70 -35.15
C PRO A 355 -13.20 -39.28 -36.62
#